data_AF-A0A922DXE8-F1
#
_entry.id   AF-A0A922DXE8-F1
#
_cell.length_a   1.000
_cell.length_b   1.000
_cell.length_c   1.000
_cell.angle_alpha   90.00
_cell.angle_beta   90.00
_cell.angle_gamma   90.00
#
_symmetry.space_group_name_H-M   'P 1'
#
loop_
_entity.id
_entity.type
_entity.pdbx_description
1 polymer ?
#
loop_
_entity_poly.entity_id
_entity_poly.type
_entity_poly.pdbx_seq_one_letter_code
_entity_poly.pdbx_strand_id
1 'polypeptide(L)'
;MYKRYSQLAIDEYNRRFKDANAELEFVKVLKVIDQATNGVRYYITFIAKDLGDGGEIKTYQAVVLDGIDSDAAKIFRLKSPEDERGKAN
;
A
#
# COMPACT_ATOMS: atom_id res chain seq x y z
N MET A 1 13.07 -1.55 -8.66
CA MET A 1 12.70 -2.67 -7.76
C MET A 1 11.40 -2.40 -7.00
N TYR A 2 11.28 -1.32 -6.24
CA TYR A 2 10.13 -1.05 -5.36
C TYR A 2 8.75 -0.83 -6.03
N LYS A 3 8.73 -0.44 -7.31
CA LYS A 3 7.49 -0.31 -8.09
C LYS A 3 6.73 -1.65 -8.19
N ARG A 4 7.45 -2.78 -8.31
CA ARG A 4 6.86 -4.13 -8.39
C ARG A 4 6.07 -4.47 -7.12
N TYR A 5 6.64 -4.22 -5.94
CA TYR A 5 5.95 -4.51 -4.68
C TYR A 5 4.76 -3.57 -4.42
N SER A 6 4.84 -2.32 -4.89
CA SER A 6 3.72 -1.38 -4.81
C SER A 6 2.56 -1.83 -5.70
N GLN A 7 2.87 -2.29 -6.92
CA GLN A 7 1.86 -2.85 -7.82
C GLN A 7 1.24 -4.14 -7.25
N LEU A 8 2.07 -5.06 -6.76
CA LEU A 8 1.61 -6.29 -6.12
C LEU A 8 0.65 -6.02 -4.96
N ALA A 9 0.94 -4.97 -4.17
CA ALA A 9 0.06 -4.56 -3.10
C ALA A 9 -1.31 -4.11 -3.68
N ILE A 10 -1.32 -3.24 -4.68
CA ILE A 10 -2.57 -2.73 -5.26
C ILE A 10 -3.38 -3.83 -5.92
N ASP A 11 -2.72 -4.74 -6.63
CA ASP A 11 -3.38 -5.88 -7.27
C ASP A 11 -4.02 -6.80 -6.21
N GLU A 12 -3.33 -7.04 -5.08
CA GLU A 12 -3.88 -7.84 -3.98
C GLU A 12 -5.05 -7.13 -3.27
N TYR A 13 -5.00 -5.81 -3.10
CA TYR A 13 -6.12 -5.04 -2.57
C TYR A 13 -7.34 -5.15 -3.48
N ASN A 14 -7.18 -4.82 -4.76
CA ASN A 14 -8.26 -4.84 -5.75
C ASN A 14 -8.84 -6.25 -5.89
N ARG A 15 -8.02 -7.30 -5.82
CA ARG A 15 -8.49 -8.69 -5.78
C ARG A 15 -9.32 -8.99 -4.53
N ARG A 16 -8.86 -8.59 -3.34
CA ARG A 16 -9.53 -8.88 -2.06
C ARG A 16 -10.86 -8.16 -1.89
N PHE A 17 -10.98 -6.94 -2.41
CA PHE A 17 -12.15 -6.10 -2.21
C PHE A 17 -12.99 -5.91 -3.48
N LYS A 18 -12.77 -6.73 -4.51
CA LYS A 18 -13.49 -6.70 -5.78
C LYS A 18 -15.01 -6.68 -5.59
N ASP A 19 -15.53 -7.52 -4.70
CA ASP A 19 -16.97 -7.66 -4.45
C ASP A 19 -17.55 -6.52 -3.59
N ALA A 20 -16.69 -5.70 -2.96
CA ALA A 20 -17.08 -4.52 -2.18
C ALA A 20 -17.05 -3.22 -3.01
N ASN A 21 -16.81 -3.32 -4.32
CA ASN A 21 -16.64 -2.17 -5.23
C ASN A 21 -15.53 -1.20 -4.79
N ALA A 22 -14.55 -1.70 -4.04
CA ALA A 22 -13.37 -0.92 -3.65
C ALA A 22 -12.26 -1.18 -4.67
N GLU A 23 -11.89 -0.14 -5.41
CA GLU A 23 -10.85 -0.19 -6.43
C GLU A 23 -9.89 0.98 -6.26
N LEU A 24 -8.58 0.68 -6.23
CA LEU A 24 -7.52 1.66 -6.16
C LEU A 24 -6.78 1.74 -7.49
N GLU A 25 -6.64 2.95 -8.02
CA GLU A 25 -5.77 3.25 -9.16
C GLU A 25 -4.45 3.84 -8.64
N PHE A 26 -3.33 3.21 -8.96
CA PHE A 26 -2.01 3.64 -8.49
C PHE A 26 -1.61 5.02 -9.06
N VAL A 27 -1.09 5.90 -8.20
CA VAL A 27 -0.50 7.18 -8.63
C VAL A 27 1.02 7.18 -8.47
N LYS A 28 1.53 7.09 -7.23
CA LYS A 28 2.98 7.10 -6.95
C LYS A 28 3.36 6.52 -5.59
N VAL A 29 4.60 6.05 -5.45
CA VAL A 29 5.19 5.70 -4.15
C VAL A 29 5.71 6.96 -3.46
N LEU A 30 5.44 7.12 -2.16
CA LEU A 30 5.98 8.20 -1.33
C LEU A 30 7.19 7.74 -0.51
N LYS A 31 7.11 6.55 0.08
CA LYS A 31 8.17 6.03 0.97
C LYS A 31 8.18 4.51 0.96
N VAL A 32 9.38 3.94 1.06
CA VAL A 32 9.58 2.52 1.35
C VAL A 32 10.57 2.40 2.50
N ILE A 33 10.27 1.53 3.45
CA ILE A 33 11.20 1.10 4.49
C ILE A 33 11.30 -0.42 4.38
N ASP A 34 12.50 -0.95 4.24
CA ASP A 34 12.80 -2.36 4.24
C ASP A 34 13.28 -2.83 5.63
N GLN A 35 12.94 -4.07 5.97
CA GLN A 35 13.35 -4.73 7.20
C GLN A 35 13.72 -6.17 6.89
N ALA A 36 14.96 -6.55 7.20
CA ALA A 36 15.43 -7.92 7.10
C ALA A 36 14.71 -8.79 8.16
N THR A 37 14.16 -9.92 7.72
CA THR A 37 13.52 -10.96 8.55
C THR A 37 13.97 -12.35 8.03
N ASN A 38 13.14 -13.40 8.09
CA ASN A 38 13.39 -14.66 7.35
C ASN A 38 13.11 -14.50 5.82
N GLY A 39 13.45 -13.33 5.26
CA GLY A 39 13.03 -12.76 3.99
C GLY A 39 13.20 -11.22 4.08
N VAL A 40 12.51 -10.44 3.25
CA VAL A 40 12.49 -8.97 3.36
C VAL A 40 11.06 -8.47 3.50
N ARG A 41 10.81 -7.65 4.53
CA ARG A 41 9.53 -6.98 4.71
C ARG A 41 9.63 -5.53 4.24
N TYR A 42 8.74 -5.14 3.34
CA TYR A 42 8.62 -3.77 2.83
C TYR A 42 7.39 -3.08 3.41
N TYR A 43 7.63 -1.97 4.09
CA TYR A 43 6.59 -1.02 4.52
C TYR A 43 6.51 0.10 3.49
N ILE A 44 5.46 0.08 2.68
CA ILE A 44 5.29 0.96 1.52
C ILE A 44 4.21 2.00 1.86
N THR A 45 4.50 3.27 1.63
CA THR A 45 3.51 4.35 1.64
C THR A 45 3.35 4.86 0.21
N PHE A 46 2.14 4.92 -0.31
CA PHE A 46 1.85 5.32 -1.69
C PHE A 46 0.56 6.14 -1.78
N ILE A 47 0.42 6.88 -2.88
CA ILE A 47 -0.80 7.59 -3.23
C ILE A 47 -1.54 6.75 -4.27
N ALA A 48 -2.85 6.63 -4.07
CA ALA A 48 -3.78 6.03 -5.03
C ALA A 48 -5.05 6.88 -5.12
N LYS A 49 -5.75 6.72 -6.24
CA LYS A 49 -7.09 7.23 -6.45
C LYS A 49 -8.09 6.15 -6.01
N ASP A 50 -8.95 6.49 -5.07
CA ASP A 50 -9.98 5.64 -4.50
C ASP A 50 -11.24 5.70 -5.35
N LEU A 51 -11.38 4.78 -6.33
CA LEU A 51 -12.51 4.78 -7.24
C LEU A 51 -13.82 4.36 -6.54
N GLY A 52 -13.72 3.66 -5.41
CA GLY A 52 -14.87 3.34 -4.56
C GLY A 52 -15.41 4.55 -3.79
N ASP A 53 -14.60 5.58 -3.57
CA ASP A 53 -14.95 6.81 -2.88
C ASP A 53 -14.84 8.04 -3.79
N GLY A 54 -15.62 8.02 -4.88
CA GLY A 54 -15.74 9.16 -5.79
C GLY A 54 -14.48 9.54 -6.57
N GLY A 55 -13.42 8.72 -6.52
CA GLY A 55 -12.14 9.00 -7.16
C GLY A 55 -11.24 9.93 -6.36
N GLU A 56 -11.39 9.99 -5.03
CA GLU A 56 -10.54 10.80 -4.16
C GLU A 56 -9.08 10.32 -4.14
N ILE A 57 -8.14 11.26 -4.07
CA ILE A 57 -6.70 10.96 -3.98
C ILE A 57 -6.32 10.82 -2.50
N LYS A 58 -5.84 9.63 -2.11
CA LYS A 58 -5.56 9.31 -0.71
C LYS A 58 -4.19 8.63 -0.54
N THR A 59 -3.66 8.73 0.67
CA THR A 59 -2.40 8.08 1.07
C THR A 59 -2.69 6.74 1.74
N TYR A 60 -2.10 5.67 1.22
CA TYR A 60 -2.21 4.31 1.73
C TYR A 60 -0.87 3.80 2.23
N GLN A 61 -0.95 2.89 3.19
CA GLN A 61 0.20 2.12 3.65
C GLN A 61 -0.05 0.64 3.43
N ALA A 62 0.96 -0.03 2.88
CA ALA A 62 0.96 -1.46 2.65
C ALA A 62 2.18 -2.15 3.26
N VAL A 63 2.01 -3.41 3.66
CA VAL A 63 3.11 -4.30 4.04
C VAL A 63 3.18 -5.44 3.04
N VAL A 64 4.34 -5.57 2.40
CA VAL A 64 4.67 -6.66 1.48
C VAL A 64 5.79 -7.49 2.08
N LEU A 65 5.61 -8.80 2.14
CA LEU A 65 6.66 -9.75 2.53
C LEU A 65 7.18 -10.43 1.28
N ASP A 66 8.47 -10.27 1.02
CA ASP A 66 9.25 -11.04 0.05
C ASP A 66 9.89 -12.20 0.82
N GLY A 67 9.23 -13.36 0.79
CA GLY A 67 9.66 -14.57 1.48
C GLY A 67 10.40 -15.52 0.55
N ILE A 68 11.13 -16.47 1.13
CA ILE A 68 11.95 -17.45 0.38
C ILE A 68 11.10 -18.30 -0.59
N ASP A 69 9.83 -18.59 -0.25
CA ASP A 69 8.95 -19.43 -1.08
C ASP A 69 7.84 -18.66 -1.82
N SER A 70 7.50 -17.42 -1.42
CA SER A 70 6.50 -16.57 -2.12
C SER A 70 6.48 -15.11 -1.65
N ASP A 71 6.09 -14.23 -2.57
CA ASP A 71 5.72 -12.84 -2.31
C ASP A 71 4.28 -12.76 -1.76
N ALA A 72 4.05 -12.08 -0.63
CA ALA A 72 2.71 -11.88 -0.06
C ALA A 72 2.47 -10.43 0.39
N ALA A 73 1.48 -9.75 -0.21
CA ALA A 73 0.95 -8.49 0.29
C ALA A 73 -0.09 -8.75 1.38
N LYS A 74 0.11 -8.23 2.60
CA LYS A 74 -0.69 -8.64 3.77
C LYS A 74 -1.66 -7.59 4.29
N ILE A 75 -1.27 -6.31 4.38
CA ILE A 75 -2.03 -5.30 5.13
C ILE A 75 -2.15 -4.02 4.32
N PHE A 76 -3.36 -3.44 4.25
CA PHE A 76 -3.65 -2.12 3.70
C PHE A 76 -4.31 -1.27 4.78
N ARG A 77 -3.81 -0.06 5.00
CA ARG A 77 -4.45 0.93 5.87
C ARG A 77 -4.48 2.27 5.15
N LEU A 78 -5.65 2.91 5.13
CA LEU A 78 -5.77 4.32 4.79
C LEU A 78 -5.08 5.14 5.90
N LYS A 79 -4.11 5.97 5.52
CA LYS A 79 -3.43 6.83 6.49
C LYS A 79 -4.35 8.01 6.83
N SER A 80 -4.58 8.25 8.12
CA SER A 80 -5.45 9.36 8.53
C SER A 80 -4.75 10.70 8.26
N PRO A 81 -5.46 11.76 7.84
CA PRO A 81 -4.87 13.10 7.71
C PRO A 81 -4.24 13.62 9.01
N GLU A 82 -4.72 13.16 10.17
CA GLU A 82 -4.17 13.50 11.49
C GLU A 82 -2.74 12.98 11.68
N ASP A 83 -2.40 11.84 11.07
CA ASP A 83 -1.06 11.24 11.13
C ASP A 83 -0.01 12.07 10.35
N GLU A 84 -0.46 13.02 9.52
CA GLU A 84 0.41 13.97 8.80
C GLU A 84 0.65 15.26 9.60
N ARG A 85 -0.33 15.66 10.43
CA ARG A 85 -0.27 16.86 11.28
C ARG A 85 0.70 16.74 12.45
N GLY A 86 1.02 15.53 12.90
CA GLY A 86 1.97 15.28 14.00
C GLY A 86 3.45 15.51 13.69
N LYS A 87 3.81 16.03 12.50
CA LYS A 87 5.22 16.28 12.09
C LYS A 87 5.62 17.75 12.01
N ALA A 88 4.76 18.67 12.44
CA ALA A 88 5.10 20.07 12.61
C ALA A 88 5.19 20.37 14.12
N ASN A 89 6.35 20.09 14.72
CA ASN A 89 6.84 20.67 15.99
C ASN A 89 8.35 20.51 16.04
#